data_AF-M7TH73-F1
#
_entry.id   AF-M7TH73-F1
#
_cell.length_a   1.000
_cell.length_b   1.000
_cell.length_c   1.000
_cell.angle_alpha   90.00
_cell.angle_beta   90.00
_cell.angle_gamma   90.00
#
_symmetry.space_group_name_H-M   'P 1'
#
loop_
_entity.id
_entity.type
_entity.pdbx_description
1 polymer ?
#
loop_
_entity_poly.entity_id
_entity_poly.type
_entity_poly.pdbx_seq_one_letter_code
_entity_poly.pdbx_strand_id
1 'polypeptide(L)'
;MYTTIKTLQRDFITDPDMWLGQSIYFEKLLSGNWGDKREDGSYFIETDAHVFEHILRYLRTGVLPVFYDSEKGHHFALYQALLNEAKDFIIERLEKWLCERKYLEVVKINYIATESQDRGSHDKLTTSDPEGRTFMKENRFVEITTSSNMSTTVVPMIQRQTYFYCPYGKHGNSNEQRCVECTKHAGNHKIDVNGGWREKDQLKWCIVRKEVIFNHDLCVNAYLEEALP
;
A
#
# COMPACT_ATOMS: atom_id res chain seq x y z
N MET A 1 39.09 -10.29 6.73
CA MET A 1 40.18 -9.28 6.55
C MET A 1 39.62 -8.10 5.77
N TYR A 2 39.76 -6.86 6.25
CA TYR A 2 39.15 -5.72 5.54
C TYR A 2 39.88 -5.39 4.23
N THR A 3 39.10 -5.16 3.18
CA THR A 3 39.55 -4.66 1.87
C THR A 3 38.76 -3.42 1.48
N THR A 4 39.33 -2.61 0.59
CA THR A 4 38.66 -1.42 0.03
C THR A 4 38.32 -1.68 -1.42
N ILE A 5 37.04 -1.55 -1.76
CA ILE A 5 36.55 -1.52 -3.14
C ILE A 5 36.23 -0.08 -3.49
N LYS A 6 36.90 0.46 -4.50
CA LYS A 6 36.72 1.83 -4.99
C LYS A 6 35.84 1.81 -6.23
N THR A 7 34.85 2.68 -6.29
CA THR A 7 34.11 3.00 -7.52
C THR A 7 34.50 4.40 -8.00
N LEU A 8 33.94 4.84 -9.12
CA LEU A 8 34.15 6.21 -9.61
C LEU A 8 33.63 7.29 -8.63
N GLN A 9 32.60 6.96 -7.84
CA GLN A 9 31.91 7.93 -7.00
C GLN A 9 32.20 7.75 -5.50
N ARG A 10 32.56 6.54 -5.05
CA ARG A 10 32.67 6.23 -3.62
C ARG A 10 33.59 5.04 -3.31
N ASP A 11 34.19 5.08 -2.13
CA ASP A 11 34.96 3.98 -1.56
C ASP A 11 34.11 3.15 -0.58
N PHE A 12 34.24 1.83 -0.66
CA PHE A 12 33.55 0.85 0.17
C PHE A 12 34.54 -0.02 0.92
N ILE A 13 34.54 0.09 2.25
CA ILE A 13 35.31 -0.81 3.12
C ILE A 13 34.44 -2.04 3.42
N THR A 14 35.00 -3.23 3.21
CA THR A 14 34.27 -4.49 3.36
C THR A 14 35.16 -5.61 3.88
N ASP A 15 34.54 -6.63 4.49
CA ASP A 15 35.20 -7.89 4.80
C ASP A 15 34.58 -9.00 3.93
N PRO A 16 35.28 -9.48 2.88
CA PRO A 16 34.77 -10.53 2.01
C PRO A 16 34.49 -11.84 2.74
N ASP A 17 35.19 -12.11 3.85
CA ASP A 17 34.99 -13.32 4.65
C ASP A 17 33.60 -13.37 5.30
N MET A 18 32.93 -12.20 5.41
CA MET A 18 31.59 -12.04 6.00
C MET A 18 30.47 -12.04 4.96
N TRP A 19 30.78 -12.29 3.69
CA TRP A 19 29.75 -12.29 2.64
C TRP A 19 28.96 -13.60 2.67
N LEU A 20 27.66 -13.48 2.97
CA LEU A 20 26.67 -14.54 2.94
C LEU A 20 26.08 -14.77 1.53
N GLY A 21 26.15 -13.76 0.66
CA GLY A 21 25.81 -13.88 -0.76
C GLY A 21 27.01 -14.29 -1.60
N GLN A 22 26.81 -15.20 -2.55
CA GLN A 22 27.87 -15.70 -3.42
C GLN A 22 27.97 -14.90 -4.72
N SER A 23 29.20 -14.74 -5.20
CA SER A 23 29.52 -14.09 -6.48
C SER A 23 30.82 -14.64 -7.03
N ILE A 24 30.74 -15.29 -8.20
CA ILE A 24 31.91 -15.84 -8.88
C ILE A 24 32.86 -14.72 -9.31
N TYR A 25 32.32 -13.55 -9.67
CA TYR A 25 33.11 -12.37 -10.02
C TYR A 25 34.00 -11.96 -8.85
N PHE A 26 33.44 -11.76 -7.66
CA PHE A 26 34.21 -11.28 -6.53
C PHE A 26 35.16 -12.33 -5.96
N GLU A 27 34.80 -13.61 -6.00
CA GLU A 27 35.73 -14.70 -5.66
C GLU A 27 36.99 -14.62 -6.52
N LYS A 28 36.83 -14.43 -7.84
CA LYS A 28 37.96 -14.29 -8.76
C LYS A 28 38.72 -12.98 -8.55
N LEU A 29 38.03 -11.85 -8.42
CA LEU A 29 38.66 -10.55 -8.17
C LEU A 29 39.54 -10.58 -6.90
N LEU A 30 38.99 -11.09 -5.80
CA LEU A 30 39.62 -11.07 -4.49
C LEU A 30 40.66 -12.17 -4.29
N SER A 31 40.61 -13.25 -5.08
CA SER A 31 41.68 -14.26 -5.13
C SER A 31 43.03 -13.69 -5.61
N GLY A 32 43.04 -12.49 -6.19
CA GLY A 32 44.23 -11.86 -6.75
C GLY A 32 44.62 -12.38 -8.14
N ASN A 33 43.85 -13.32 -8.69
CA ASN A 33 44.14 -13.97 -9.97
C ASN A 33 44.15 -13.02 -11.17
N TRP A 34 43.52 -11.84 -11.07
CA TRP A 34 43.44 -10.87 -12.17
C TRP A 34 44.54 -9.80 -12.13
N GLY A 35 45.27 -9.68 -11.01
CA GLY A 35 46.27 -8.62 -10.85
C GLY A 35 45.67 -7.22 -10.64
N ASP A 36 44.36 -7.11 -10.42
CA ASP A 36 43.64 -5.82 -10.28
C ASP A 36 43.81 -5.15 -8.91
N LYS A 37 44.56 -5.79 -8.01
CA LYS A 37 44.88 -5.22 -6.70
C LYS A 37 45.90 -4.10 -6.89
N ARG A 38 45.52 -2.88 -6.51
CA ARG A 38 46.37 -1.70 -6.57
C ARG A 38 47.47 -1.76 -5.51
N GLU A 39 48.47 -0.89 -5.65
CA GLU A 39 49.61 -0.80 -4.71
C GLU A 39 49.18 -0.53 -3.25
N ASP A 40 48.09 0.23 -3.07
CA ASP A 40 47.49 0.50 -1.75
C ASP A 40 46.65 -0.67 -1.19
N GLY A 41 46.58 -1.78 -1.94
CA GLY A 41 45.81 -2.97 -1.61
C GLY A 41 44.31 -2.87 -1.92
N SER A 42 43.84 -1.78 -2.52
CA SER A 42 42.44 -1.61 -2.93
C SER A 42 42.15 -2.23 -4.30
N TYR A 43 40.87 -2.48 -4.55
CA TYR A 43 40.33 -2.93 -5.84
C TYR A 43 39.49 -1.82 -6.44
N PHE A 44 39.47 -1.69 -7.77
CA PHE A 44 38.62 -0.73 -8.46
C PHE A 44 37.62 -1.42 -9.36
N ILE A 45 36.37 -0.96 -9.30
CA ILE A 45 35.25 -1.49 -10.09
C ILE A 45 34.52 -0.31 -10.72
N GLU A 46 34.34 -0.39 -12.03
CA GLU A 46 33.59 0.60 -12.80
C GLU A 46 32.09 0.30 -12.71
N THR A 47 31.46 0.80 -11.64
CA THR A 47 30.02 0.61 -11.36
C THR A 47 29.44 1.89 -10.74
N ASP A 48 28.12 2.01 -10.78
CA ASP A 48 27.39 3.06 -10.06
C ASP A 48 27.41 2.78 -8.54
N ALA A 49 28.00 3.68 -7.77
CA ALA A 49 28.11 3.53 -6.31
C ALA A 49 26.76 3.31 -5.60
N HIS A 50 25.67 3.92 -6.05
CA HIS A 50 24.36 3.78 -5.41
C HIS A 50 23.77 2.40 -5.63
N VAL A 51 23.96 1.82 -6.81
CA VAL A 51 23.53 0.45 -7.10
C VAL A 51 24.44 -0.56 -6.41
N PHE A 52 25.76 -0.32 -6.44
CA PHE A 52 26.74 -1.17 -5.78
C PHE A 52 26.55 -1.26 -4.26
N GLU A 53 26.10 -0.18 -3.60
CA GLU A 53 25.76 -0.22 -2.19
C GLU A 53 24.70 -1.30 -1.88
N HIS A 54 23.72 -1.49 -2.76
CA HIS A 54 22.71 -2.53 -2.62
C HIS A 54 23.24 -3.93 -2.92
N ILE A 55 24.13 -4.09 -3.89
CA ILE A 55 24.86 -5.34 -4.14
C ILE A 55 25.62 -5.74 -2.88
N LEU A 56 26.41 -4.83 -2.32
CA LEU A 56 27.24 -5.09 -1.14
C LEU A 56 26.39 -5.40 0.09
N ARG A 57 25.24 -4.71 0.26
CA ARG A 57 24.29 -5.02 1.33
C ARG A 57 23.72 -6.43 1.18
N TYR A 58 23.36 -6.84 -0.03
CA TYR A 58 22.91 -8.21 -0.30
C TYR A 58 24.02 -9.22 0.02
N LEU A 59 25.24 -9.02 -0.48
CA LEU A 59 26.36 -9.91 -0.22
C LEU A 59 26.63 -10.10 1.28
N ARG A 60 26.50 -9.05 2.10
CA ARG A 60 26.69 -9.14 3.55
C ARG A 60 25.57 -9.83 4.31
N THR A 61 24.33 -9.65 3.86
CA THR A 61 23.14 -10.05 4.65
C THR A 61 22.48 -11.31 4.12
N GLY A 62 22.70 -11.65 2.84
CA GLY A 62 21.94 -12.67 2.13
C GLY A 62 20.46 -12.31 1.91
N VAL A 63 20.01 -11.11 2.30
CA VAL A 63 18.61 -10.68 2.24
C VAL A 63 18.31 -10.04 0.90
N LEU A 64 17.38 -10.62 0.15
CA LEU A 64 16.98 -10.15 -1.17
C LEU A 64 16.27 -8.79 -1.08
N PRO A 65 16.67 -7.82 -1.93
CA PRO A 65 16.24 -6.44 -1.77
C PRO A 65 14.79 -6.22 -2.23
N VAL A 66 14.10 -5.36 -1.48
CA VAL A 66 12.80 -4.79 -1.84
C VAL A 66 12.85 -3.27 -1.69
N PHE A 67 12.61 -2.57 -2.79
CA PHE A 67 12.54 -1.12 -2.88
C PHE A 67 11.08 -0.72 -3.06
N TYR A 68 10.33 -0.72 -1.96
CA TYR A 68 8.92 -0.37 -1.92
C TYR A 68 8.69 0.82 -1.00
N ASP A 69 7.90 1.76 -1.50
CA ASP A 69 7.36 2.87 -0.74
C ASP A 69 5.83 2.83 -0.76
N SER A 70 5.18 3.12 0.36
CA SER A 70 3.72 2.99 0.48
C SER A 70 2.92 3.97 -0.40
N GLU A 71 3.54 5.10 -0.76
CA GLU A 71 2.96 6.15 -1.60
C GLU A 71 3.39 6.00 -3.06
N LYS A 72 4.68 5.78 -3.30
CA LYS A 72 5.28 5.75 -4.65
C LYS A 72 5.27 4.35 -5.27
N GLY A 73 5.08 3.31 -4.47
CA GLY A 73 5.14 1.91 -4.91
C GLY A 73 6.57 1.41 -5.10
N HIS A 74 6.73 0.45 -6.01
CA HIS A 74 8.03 -0.17 -6.30
C HIS A 74 8.94 0.74 -7.15
N HIS A 75 10.22 0.79 -6.79
CA HIS A 75 11.22 1.55 -7.54
C HIS A 75 11.79 0.75 -8.73
N PHE A 76 10.98 0.55 -9.78
CA PHE A 76 11.30 -0.31 -10.94
C PHE A 76 12.64 0.00 -11.61
N ALA A 77 13.01 1.27 -11.74
CA ALA A 77 14.29 1.66 -12.31
C ALA A 77 15.49 1.13 -11.50
N LEU A 78 15.37 1.10 -10.16
CA LEU A 78 16.43 0.61 -9.28
C LEU A 78 16.53 -0.92 -9.35
N TYR A 79 15.40 -1.62 -9.44
CA TYR A 79 15.41 -3.07 -9.68
C TYR A 79 16.09 -3.43 -11.00
N GLN A 80 15.84 -2.68 -12.07
CA GLN A 80 16.47 -2.92 -13.37
C GLN A 80 17.97 -2.64 -13.34
N ALA A 81 18.39 -1.53 -12.71
CA ALA A 81 19.81 -1.22 -12.55
C ALA A 81 20.52 -2.30 -11.74
N LEU A 82 19.92 -2.73 -10.62
CA LEU A 82 20.47 -3.80 -9.79
C LEU A 82 20.53 -5.14 -10.51
N LEU A 83 19.57 -5.44 -11.40
CA LEU A 83 19.58 -6.67 -12.20
C LEU A 83 20.77 -6.69 -13.17
N ASN A 84 21.09 -5.56 -13.79
CA ASN A 84 22.24 -5.47 -14.69
C ASN A 84 23.54 -5.73 -13.90
N GLU A 85 23.74 -5.05 -12.78
CA GLU A 85 24.92 -5.26 -11.91
C GLU A 85 24.99 -6.69 -11.36
N ALA A 86 23.85 -7.30 -10.99
CA ALA A 86 23.82 -8.68 -10.52
C ALA A 86 24.27 -9.68 -11.58
N LYS A 87 24.01 -9.40 -12.86
CA LYS A 87 24.52 -10.18 -14.00
C LYS A 87 26.01 -9.98 -14.19
N ASP A 88 26.46 -8.73 -14.18
CA ASP A 88 27.87 -8.39 -14.37
C ASP A 88 28.75 -8.98 -13.26
N PHE A 89 28.26 -8.96 -12.02
CA PHE A 89 28.91 -9.58 -10.86
C PHE A 89 28.59 -11.07 -10.67
N ILE A 90 27.80 -11.69 -11.56
CA ILE A 90 27.48 -13.12 -11.54
C ILE A 90 26.95 -13.56 -10.16
N ILE A 91 25.88 -12.90 -9.71
CA ILE A 91 25.21 -13.15 -8.43
C ILE A 91 23.90 -13.90 -8.69
N GLU A 92 23.99 -15.21 -8.94
CA GLU A 92 22.90 -16.02 -9.49
C GLU A 92 21.59 -15.91 -8.72
N ARG A 93 21.64 -16.02 -7.39
CA ARG A 93 20.44 -15.94 -6.54
C ARG A 93 19.77 -14.56 -6.61
N LEU A 94 20.55 -13.48 -6.66
CA LEU A 94 20.02 -12.12 -6.79
C LEU A 94 19.50 -11.86 -8.21
N GLU A 95 20.21 -12.33 -9.23
CA GLU A 95 19.77 -12.25 -10.62
C GLU A 95 18.41 -12.94 -10.78
N LYS A 96 18.26 -14.18 -10.30
CA LYS A 96 17.02 -14.95 -10.39
C LYS A 96 15.86 -14.22 -9.72
N TRP A 97 16.06 -13.72 -8.49
CA TRP A 97 15.08 -12.92 -7.76
C TRP A 97 14.57 -11.72 -8.56
N LEU A 98 15.48 -10.99 -9.20
CA LEU A 98 15.17 -9.77 -9.95
C LEU A 98 14.54 -10.09 -11.31
N CYS A 99 15.06 -11.10 -12.03
CA CYS A 99 14.52 -11.58 -13.31
C CYS A 99 13.07 -12.09 -13.17
N GLU A 100 12.80 -12.90 -12.14
CA GLU A 100 11.46 -13.44 -11.87
C GLU A 100 10.52 -12.41 -11.22
N ARG A 101 11.01 -11.20 -10.93
CA ARG A 101 10.26 -10.11 -10.28
C ARG A 101 9.60 -10.52 -8.96
N LYS A 102 10.23 -11.42 -8.20
CA LYS A 102 9.69 -11.94 -6.93
C LYS A 102 9.47 -10.88 -5.87
N TYR A 103 10.16 -9.75 -5.96
CA TYR A 103 9.92 -8.59 -5.11
C TYR A 103 8.47 -8.06 -5.17
N LEU A 104 7.71 -8.37 -6.23
CA LEU A 104 6.28 -8.04 -6.33
C LEU A 104 5.40 -8.92 -5.42
N GLU A 105 5.83 -10.14 -5.13
CA GLU A 105 5.10 -11.08 -4.26
C GLU A 105 5.29 -10.77 -2.78
N VAL A 106 6.35 -10.02 -2.45
CA VAL A 106 6.69 -9.62 -1.07
C VAL A 106 5.66 -8.66 -0.50
N VAL A 107 5.13 -7.76 -1.32
CA VAL A 107 4.22 -6.70 -0.88
C VAL A 107 2.81 -7.02 -1.31
N LYS A 108 1.95 -7.35 -0.35
CA LYS A 108 0.50 -7.52 -0.56
C LYS A 108 -0.24 -6.27 -0.10
N ILE A 109 -1.20 -5.82 -0.89
CA ILE A 109 -2.07 -4.70 -0.54
C ILE A 109 -3.49 -5.22 -0.40
N ASN A 110 -4.02 -5.15 0.81
CA ASN A 110 -5.40 -5.49 1.12
C ASN A 110 -6.25 -4.22 1.13
N TYR A 111 -7.41 -4.28 0.47
CA TYR A 111 -8.41 -3.21 0.51
C TYR A 111 -9.66 -3.71 1.23
N ILE A 112 -10.06 -2.99 2.27
CA ILE A 112 -11.32 -3.21 2.97
C ILE A 112 -12.18 -1.98 2.74
N ALA A 113 -13.24 -2.12 1.95
CA ALA A 113 -14.23 -1.07 1.75
C ALA A 113 -15.43 -1.33 2.65
N THR A 114 -15.81 -0.34 3.45
CA THR A 114 -17.01 -0.40 4.30
C THR A 114 -17.90 0.78 3.98
N GLU A 115 -19.15 0.51 3.61
CA GLU A 115 -20.17 1.56 3.46
C GLU A 115 -20.67 1.98 4.84
N SER A 116 -20.78 3.29 5.08
CA SER A 116 -21.47 3.79 6.27
C SER A 116 -22.94 3.39 6.20
N GLN A 117 -23.43 2.62 7.19
CA GLN A 117 -24.87 2.38 7.31
C GLN A 117 -25.58 3.71 7.56
N ASP A 118 -26.72 3.86 6.86
CA ASP A 118 -27.65 4.98 6.83
C ASP A 118 -27.73 5.73 8.16
N ARG A 119 -27.26 6.99 8.19
CA ARG A 119 -27.50 7.93 9.30
C ARG A 119 -28.92 8.46 9.17
N GLY A 120 -29.90 7.60 9.44
CA GLY A 120 -31.32 7.93 9.52
C GLY A 120 -31.65 8.83 10.74
N SER A 121 -30.98 9.98 10.88
CA SER A 121 -31.35 11.13 11.72
C SER A 121 -30.26 12.19 11.62
N HIS A 122 -30.33 13.03 10.60
CA HIS A 122 -29.48 14.23 10.50
C HIS A 122 -29.72 15.22 11.66
N ASP A 123 -30.87 15.15 12.34
CA ASP A 123 -31.29 16.15 13.32
C ASP A 123 -30.55 16.12 14.68
N LYS A 124 -29.65 15.16 14.94
CA LYS A 124 -29.00 15.03 16.27
C LYS A 124 -27.49 15.20 16.29
N LEU A 125 -26.84 15.50 15.17
CA LEU A 125 -25.38 15.35 15.05
C LEU A 125 -24.65 16.63 14.64
N THR A 126 -25.31 17.78 14.60
CA THR A 126 -24.64 19.07 14.44
C THR A 126 -24.95 19.99 15.61
N THR A 127 -23.94 20.70 16.12
CA THR A 127 -24.11 21.79 17.08
C THR A 127 -23.50 23.04 16.50
N SER A 128 -24.14 24.18 16.74
CA SER A 128 -23.64 25.48 16.31
C SER A 128 -23.06 26.22 17.52
N ASP A 129 -21.92 26.87 17.33
CA ASP A 129 -21.44 27.83 18.31
C ASP A 129 -22.32 29.11 18.30
N PRO A 130 -22.16 30.02 19.28
CA PRO A 130 -22.90 31.29 19.31
C PRO A 130 -22.67 32.20 18.09
N GLU A 131 -21.67 31.90 17.27
CA GLU A 131 -21.27 32.65 16.08
C GLU A 131 -21.80 31.97 14.78
N GLY A 132 -22.59 30.90 14.92
CA GLY A 132 -23.28 30.24 13.81
C GLY A 132 -22.45 29.21 13.04
N ARG A 133 -21.27 28.82 13.53
CA ARG A 133 -20.45 27.78 12.90
C ARG A 133 -20.97 26.41 13.28
N THR A 134 -21.29 25.59 12.29
CA THR A 134 -21.88 24.25 12.47
C THR A 134 -20.78 23.19 12.53
N PHE A 135 -20.72 22.44 13.63
CA PHE A 135 -19.76 21.35 13.84
C PHE A 135 -20.46 20.01 13.94
N MET A 136 -19.85 18.94 13.44
CA MET A 136 -20.34 17.58 13.65
C MET A 136 -20.05 17.11 15.08
N LYS A 137 -21.06 16.60 15.78
CA LYS A 137 -20.98 15.99 17.10
C LYS A 137 -20.88 14.47 16.93
N GLU A 138 -19.69 13.95 16.66
CA GLU A 138 -19.46 12.49 16.61
C GLU A 138 -18.92 11.95 17.94
N ASN A 139 -19.57 10.91 18.48
CA ASN A 139 -19.11 10.17 19.66
C ASN A 139 -18.11 9.05 19.33
N ARG A 140 -17.66 8.98 18.08
CA ARG A 140 -16.59 8.08 17.65
C ARG A 140 -15.80 8.81 16.59
N PHE A 141 -14.73 9.48 17.00
CA PHE A 141 -13.65 9.76 16.10
C PHE A 141 -13.29 8.42 15.44
N VAL A 142 -13.42 8.31 14.11
CA VAL A 142 -12.55 7.39 13.39
C VAL A 142 -11.19 8.05 13.56
N GLU A 143 -10.48 7.67 14.61
CA GLU A 143 -9.08 8.03 14.74
C GLU A 143 -8.42 7.46 13.48
N ILE A 144 -8.06 8.36 12.57
CA ILE A 144 -7.28 8.00 11.39
C ILE A 144 -5.89 7.70 11.95
N THR A 145 -5.72 6.49 12.49
CA THR A 145 -4.41 5.95 12.79
C THR A 145 -3.78 5.60 11.46
N THR A 146 -3.10 6.57 10.85
CA THR A 146 -2.07 6.29 9.87
C THR A 146 -0.90 5.65 10.59
N SER A 147 -0.91 4.34 10.73
CA SER A 147 0.35 3.60 10.89
C SER A 147 1.02 3.54 9.51
N SER A 148 2.34 3.35 9.46
CA SER A 148 3.10 3.28 8.20
C SER A 148 2.59 2.21 7.21
N ASN A 149 1.84 1.22 7.69
CA ASN A 149 1.28 0.13 6.91
C ASN A 149 -0.24 0.21 6.68
N MET A 150 -0.95 1.21 7.22
CA MET A 150 -2.40 1.33 7.07
C MET A 150 -2.81 2.77 6.72
N SER A 151 -3.58 2.93 5.63
CA SER A 151 -4.20 4.21 5.28
C SER A 151 -5.72 4.06 5.16
N THR A 152 -6.43 5.13 5.50
CA THR A 152 -7.89 5.19 5.41
C THR A 152 -8.29 6.37 4.53
N THR A 153 -9.10 6.11 3.50
CA THR A 153 -9.66 7.10 2.59
C THR A 153 -11.17 7.09 2.72
N VAL A 154 -11.77 8.28 2.80
CA VAL A 154 -13.22 8.44 2.85
C VAL A 154 -13.69 8.97 1.50
N VAL A 155 -14.52 8.20 0.80
CA VAL A 155 -15.04 8.54 -0.52
C VAL A 155 -16.53 8.90 -0.39
N PRO A 156 -16.93 10.14 -0.71
CA PRO A 156 -18.34 10.48 -0.78
C PRO A 156 -19.00 9.76 -1.96
N MET A 157 -20.17 9.17 -1.72
CA MET A 157 -20.95 8.48 -2.73
C MET A 157 -22.39 8.99 -2.71
N ILE A 158 -23.02 9.09 -3.87
CA ILE A 158 -24.45 9.37 -3.99
C ILE A 158 -25.15 8.04 -4.24
N GLN A 159 -26.04 7.64 -3.34
CA GLN A 159 -26.91 6.49 -3.54
C GLN A 159 -28.35 6.97 -3.70
N ARG A 160 -29.02 6.52 -4.76
CA ARG A 160 -30.46 6.72 -4.93
C ARG A 160 -31.21 5.78 -4.02
N GLN A 161 -32.04 6.33 -3.16
CA GLN A 161 -32.93 5.56 -2.30
C GLN A 161 -34.37 6.00 -2.53
N THR A 162 -35.24 5.01 -2.69
CA THR A 162 -36.67 5.23 -2.92
C THR A 162 -37.37 5.29 -1.56
N TYR A 163 -37.94 6.44 -1.25
CA TYR A 163 -38.74 6.65 -0.04
C TYR A 163 -40.21 6.72 -0.40
N PHE A 164 -41.04 6.07 0.40
CA PHE A 164 -42.46 6.23 0.29
C PHE A 164 -42.93 7.37 1.20
N TYR A 165 -43.50 8.42 0.61
CA TYR A 165 -44.02 9.58 1.35
C TYR A 165 -45.51 9.38 1.67
N CYS A 166 -45.81 9.28 2.96
CA CYS A 166 -47.19 9.14 3.43
C CYS A 166 -47.91 10.51 3.37
N PRO A 167 -49.05 10.59 2.69
CA PRO A 167 -49.85 11.81 2.55
C PRO A 167 -50.40 12.38 3.88
N TYR A 168 -50.53 11.55 4.91
CA TYR A 168 -51.10 11.90 6.22
C TYR A 168 -50.05 12.28 7.28
N GLY A 169 -48.77 12.46 6.91
CA GLY A 169 -47.72 12.87 7.85
C GLY A 169 -47.41 11.86 8.96
N LYS A 170 -47.89 10.61 8.85
CA LYS A 170 -47.44 9.52 9.73
C LYS A 170 -46.03 9.11 9.33
N HIS A 171 -45.03 9.76 9.92
CA HIS A 171 -43.63 9.44 9.74
C HIS A 171 -43.31 8.08 10.39
N GLY A 172 -42.99 7.08 9.57
CA GLY A 172 -42.54 5.76 10.00
C GLY A 172 -43.17 4.61 9.23
N ASN A 173 -42.33 3.81 8.56
CA ASN A 173 -42.59 2.49 7.96
C ASN A 173 -44.02 2.24 7.45
N SER A 174 -44.52 3.13 6.58
CA SER A 174 -45.73 2.84 5.80
C SER A 174 -45.31 2.09 4.53
N ASN A 175 -45.81 0.87 4.39
CA ASN A 175 -45.73 0.11 3.15
C ASN A 175 -46.87 0.52 2.22
N GLU A 176 -46.74 0.23 0.91
CA GLU A 176 -47.70 0.61 -0.13
C GLU A 176 -49.14 0.21 0.22
N GLN A 177 -49.32 -0.99 0.79
CA GLN A 177 -50.63 -1.51 1.21
C GLN A 177 -51.32 -0.65 2.27
N ARG A 178 -50.60 -0.19 3.30
CA ARG A 178 -51.17 0.70 4.34
C ARG A 178 -51.58 2.07 3.81
N CYS A 179 -51.03 2.48 2.65
CA CYS A 179 -51.31 3.79 2.10
C CYS A 179 -52.48 3.83 1.12
N VAL A 180 -52.88 2.72 0.50
CA VAL A 180 -54.08 2.66 -0.34
C VAL A 180 -55.33 3.11 0.44
N GLU A 181 -55.44 2.71 1.71
CA GLU A 181 -56.51 3.15 2.61
C GLU A 181 -56.39 4.65 2.96
N CYS A 182 -55.17 5.15 3.16
CA CYS A 182 -54.91 6.57 3.43
C CYS A 182 -55.24 7.46 2.21
N THR A 183 -54.93 7.02 1.00
CA THR A 183 -55.25 7.73 -0.26
C THR A 183 -56.76 7.81 -0.47
N LYS A 184 -57.50 6.72 -0.19
CA LYS A 184 -58.97 6.73 -0.20
C LYS A 184 -59.56 7.70 0.82
N HIS A 185 -59.02 7.70 2.06
CA HIS A 185 -59.49 8.62 3.11
C HIS A 185 -59.15 10.09 2.80
N ALA A 186 -58.00 10.39 2.21
CA ALA A 186 -57.62 11.75 1.84
C ALA A 186 -58.52 12.33 0.73
N GLY A 187 -58.88 11.52 -0.27
CA GLY A 187 -59.83 11.88 -1.32
C GLY A 187 -61.21 12.27 -0.77
N ASN A 188 -61.68 11.56 0.25
CA ASN A 188 -62.96 11.86 0.91
C ASN A 188 -62.94 13.16 1.74
N HIS A 189 -61.77 13.57 2.26
CA HIS A 189 -61.61 14.77 3.09
C HIS A 189 -61.06 15.99 2.32
N LYS A 190 -60.93 15.93 0.99
CA LYS A 190 -60.38 17.00 0.13
C LYS A 190 -59.00 17.50 0.58
N ILE A 191 -58.18 16.63 1.16
CA ILE A 191 -56.80 16.97 1.51
C ILE A 191 -55.97 16.78 0.24
N ASP A 192 -55.32 17.85 -0.25
CA ASP A 192 -54.36 17.75 -1.35
C ASP A 192 -53.13 17.00 -0.85
N VAL A 193 -53.01 15.75 -1.26
CA VAL A 193 -51.97 14.87 -0.74
C VAL A 193 -51.13 14.27 -1.84
N ASN A 194 -50.01 14.93 -2.14
CA ASN A 194 -48.97 14.39 -3.02
C ASN A 194 -48.14 13.30 -2.31
N GLY A 195 -48.79 12.18 -1.95
CA GLY A 195 -48.16 10.96 -1.47
C GLY A 195 -47.59 10.10 -2.61
N GLY A 196 -46.70 9.15 -2.29
CA GLY A 196 -46.15 8.22 -3.28
C GLY A 196 -44.66 7.95 -3.13
N TRP A 197 -44.14 7.06 -3.98
CA TRP A 197 -42.70 6.77 -4.07
C TRP A 197 -41.96 7.98 -4.65
N ARG A 198 -40.88 8.37 -3.99
CA ARG A 198 -39.96 9.40 -4.47
C ARG A 198 -38.54 8.87 -4.40
N GLU A 199 -37.78 9.12 -5.45
CA GLU A 199 -36.34 8.92 -5.41
C GLU A 199 -35.70 10.13 -4.73
N LYS A 200 -34.78 9.88 -3.81
CA LYS A 200 -33.89 10.90 -3.27
C LYS A 200 -32.47 10.42 -3.34
N ASP A 201 -31.60 11.33 -3.75
CA ASP A 201 -30.17 11.16 -3.63
C ASP A 201 -29.77 11.27 -2.15
N GLN A 202 -29.10 10.25 -1.64
CA GLN A 202 -28.51 10.26 -0.32
C GLN A 202 -27.00 10.26 -0.42
N LEU A 203 -26.36 11.17 0.32
CA LEU A 203 -24.92 11.15 0.52
C LEU A 203 -24.57 10.03 1.50
N LYS A 204 -23.78 9.07 1.04
CA LYS A 204 -23.16 8.03 1.87
C LYS A 204 -21.64 8.16 1.81
N TRP A 205 -20.97 7.60 2.80
CA TRP A 205 -19.52 7.56 2.85
C TRP A 205 -19.05 6.12 2.68
N CYS A 206 -18.16 5.88 1.73
CA CYS A 206 -17.39 4.65 1.66
C CYS A 206 -16.07 4.88 2.37
N ILE A 207 -15.81 4.12 3.43
CA ILE A 207 -14.54 4.11 4.13
C ILE A 207 -13.71 3.00 3.51
N VAL A 208 -12.66 3.37 2.79
CA VAL A 208 -11.71 2.44 2.20
C VAL A 208 -10.46 2.40 3.08
N ARG A 209 -10.15 1.23 3.62
CA ARG A 209 -8.91 0.96 4.34
C ARG A 209 -7.96 0.20 3.43
N LYS A 210 -6.76 0.72 3.25
CA LYS A 210 -5.65 0.08 2.54
C LYS A 210 -4.66 -0.39 3.59
N GLU A 211 -4.37 -1.69 3.60
CA GLU A 211 -3.36 -2.30 4.45
C GLU A 211 -2.24 -2.86 3.57
N VAL A 212 -0.99 -2.55 3.91
CA VAL A 212 0.21 -3.07 3.24
C VAL A 212 0.84 -4.14 4.12
N ILE A 213 0.92 -5.36 3.60
CA ILE A 213 1.50 -6.53 4.26
C ILE A 213 2.82 -6.87 3.59
N PHE A 214 3.87 -6.98 4.38
CA PHE A 214 5.22 -7.32 3.92
C PHE A 214 5.58 -8.76 4.32
N ASN A 215 5.84 -9.61 3.33
CA ASN A 215 6.27 -10.99 3.56
C ASN A 215 7.81 -11.07 3.63
N HIS A 216 8.36 -10.84 4.83
CA HIS A 216 9.80 -10.85 5.04
C HIS A 216 10.46 -12.20 4.74
N ASP A 217 9.73 -13.30 4.92
CA ASP A 217 10.25 -14.65 4.72
C ASP A 217 10.75 -14.87 3.29
N LEU A 218 10.04 -14.32 2.29
CA LEU A 218 10.44 -14.40 0.88
C LEU A 218 11.78 -13.71 0.62
N CYS A 219 12.10 -12.63 1.33
CA CYS A 219 13.37 -11.93 1.16
C CYS A 219 14.56 -12.73 1.72
N VAL A 220 14.32 -13.52 2.77
CA VAL A 220 15.38 -14.27 3.46
C VAL A 220 15.57 -15.65 2.83
N ASN A 221 14.47 -16.36 2.58
CA ASN A 221 14.50 -17.78 2.30
C ASN A 221 14.33 -18.16 0.83
N ALA A 222 13.90 -17.24 -0.05
CA ALA A 222 13.73 -17.56 -1.46
C ALA A 222 15.05 -18.07 -2.08
N TYR A 223 14.98 -19.22 -2.74
CA TYR A 223 16.08 -19.89 -3.45
C TYR A 223 17.28 -20.30 -2.57
N LEU A 224 17.15 -20.35 -1.24
CA LEU A 224 18.25 -20.83 -0.38
C LEU A 224 18.56 -22.32 -0.62
N GLU A 225 17.54 -23.15 -0.82
CA GLU A 225 17.70 -24.60 -1.03
C GLU A 225 18.31 -24.95 -2.40
N GLU A 226 18.16 -24.06 -3.39
CA GLU A 226 18.71 -24.22 -4.74
C GLU A 226 20.12 -23.63 -4.89
N ALA A 227 20.57 -22.85 -3.90
CA ALA A 227 21.88 -22.19 -3.87
C ALA A 227 22.93 -22.99 -3.08
N LEU A 228 22.59 -24.19 -2.59
CA LEU A 228 23.55 -25.13 -2.02
C LEU A 228 24.11 -26.03 -3.13
N PRO A 229 25.45 -26.19 -3.23
CA PRO A 229 26.08 -27.10 -4.19
C PRO A 229 25.75 -28.57 -3.92
#